data_AF-A0A316XLY3-F1
#
_entry.id   AF-A0A316XLY3-F1
#
_cell.length_a   1.000
_cell.length_b   1.000
_cell.length_c   1.000
_cell.angle_alpha   90.00
_cell.angle_beta   90.00
_cell.angle_gamma   90.00
#
_symmetry.space_group_name_H-M   'P 1'
#
loop_
_entity.id
_entity.type
_entity.pdbx_description
1 polymer ?
#
loop_
_entity_poly.entity_id
_entity_poly.type
_entity_poly.pdbx_seq_one_letter_code
_entity_poly.pdbx_strand_id
1 'polypeptide(L)'
;MTALVSASLNLNAQKLSYSPDLVLGHRSYTYMHNINYQLNDRLKLNNLTLFDTEYTRDKENIFFIRNTLAYSLSKKLIVNAAFGMKNPGAFFSAYIQYKVAHPTYSFSYSIGTTYQKGFSLEQSVSFEYTPYVKENLQGYFNVLAIGNLDHSGYPRGLQFLRLGVKQDKIMYGLASNFDQFNNGKKTLKNIGAFVKYNF
;
A
#
# COMPACT_ATOMS: atom_id res chain seq x y z
N MET A 1 -25.19 1.32 50.25
CA MET A 1 -24.12 0.62 49.51
C MET A 1 -24.74 -0.11 48.33
N THR A 2 -24.38 0.27 47.11
CA THR A 2 -24.08 -0.59 45.94
C THR A 2 -23.98 0.30 44.71
N ALA A 3 -22.78 0.74 44.37
CA ALA A 3 -22.47 1.33 43.08
C ALA A 3 -22.22 0.19 42.09
N LEU A 4 -23.07 0.09 41.06
CA LEU A 4 -22.83 -0.76 39.90
C LEU A 4 -21.72 -0.10 39.05
N VAL A 5 -20.51 -0.63 39.15
CA VAL A 5 -19.41 -0.28 38.25
C VAL A 5 -19.65 -1.01 36.94
N SER A 6 -20.20 -0.29 35.96
CA SER A 6 -20.22 -0.73 34.57
C SER A 6 -18.78 -0.67 34.03
N ALA A 7 -18.10 -1.82 34.04
CA ALA A 7 -16.82 -1.97 33.34
C ALA A 7 -17.09 -1.85 31.82
N SER A 8 -16.70 -0.73 31.24
CA SER A 8 -16.63 -0.56 29.79
C SER A 8 -15.60 -1.54 29.23
N LEU A 9 -16.10 -2.56 28.54
CA LEU A 9 -15.30 -3.48 27.73
C LEU A 9 -14.51 -2.64 26.71
N ASN A 10 -13.20 -2.52 26.92
CA ASN A 10 -12.28 -2.05 25.89
C ASN A 10 -12.33 -3.07 24.74
N LEU A 11 -13.19 -2.79 23.76
CA LEU A 11 -13.17 -3.43 22.44
C LEU A 11 -11.77 -3.21 21.86
N ASN A 12 -10.90 -4.20 22.05
CA ASN A 12 -9.61 -4.26 21.37
C ASN A 12 -9.92 -4.44 19.88
N ALA A 13 -10.01 -3.32 19.15
CA ALA A 13 -9.99 -3.30 17.70
C ALA A 13 -8.83 -4.18 17.19
N GLN A 14 -9.03 -4.89 16.08
CA GLN A 14 -8.06 -5.83 15.50
C GLN A 14 -6.65 -5.22 15.52
N LYS A 15 -5.80 -5.76 16.41
CA LYS A 15 -4.41 -5.31 16.56
C LYS A 15 -3.57 -5.69 15.35
N LEU A 16 -3.91 -6.79 14.67
CA LEU A 16 -3.24 -7.28 13.49
C LEU A 16 -4.21 -7.31 12.32
N SER A 17 -3.80 -6.79 11.17
CA SER A 17 -4.48 -7.05 9.89
C SER A 17 -3.47 -7.48 8.84
N TYR A 18 -3.94 -8.32 7.91
CA TYR A 18 -3.14 -8.85 6.81
C TYR A 18 -3.96 -8.75 5.52
N SER A 19 -3.37 -8.14 4.51
CA SER A 19 -4.04 -7.87 3.24
C SER A 19 -3.18 -8.31 2.05
N PRO A 20 -3.22 -9.59 1.63
CA PRO A 20 -2.64 -10.03 0.39
C PRO A 20 -3.45 -9.54 -0.82
N ASP A 21 -2.75 -9.15 -1.89
CA ASP A 21 -3.23 -8.76 -3.22
C ASP A 21 -2.39 -9.50 -4.26
N LEU A 22 -3.05 -10.36 -5.04
CA LEU A 22 -2.43 -11.20 -6.06
C LEU A 22 -2.96 -10.77 -7.43
N VAL A 23 -2.06 -10.58 -8.39
CA VAL A 23 -2.37 -10.26 -9.79
C VAL A 23 -1.80 -11.31 -10.71
N LEU A 24 -2.67 -11.94 -11.49
CA LEU A 24 -2.33 -12.79 -12.62
C LEU A 24 -2.42 -11.96 -13.89
N GLY A 25 -1.30 -11.38 -14.30
CA GLY A 25 -1.25 -10.52 -15.47
C GLY A 25 -0.74 -11.22 -16.72
N HIS A 26 -0.75 -10.52 -17.86
CA HIS A 26 -0.20 -11.07 -19.11
C HIS A 26 1.34 -11.10 -19.15
N ARG A 27 2.03 -10.27 -18.35
CA ARG A 27 3.50 -10.17 -18.33
C ARG A 27 4.09 -10.89 -17.13
N SER A 28 3.51 -10.68 -15.96
CA SER A 28 4.04 -11.15 -14.69
C SER A 28 2.96 -11.60 -13.71
N TYR A 29 3.38 -12.45 -12.79
CA TYR A 29 2.70 -12.73 -11.54
C TYR A 29 3.13 -11.67 -10.52
N THR A 30 2.17 -10.88 -10.00
CA THR A 30 2.44 -9.90 -8.94
C THR A 30 1.80 -10.38 -7.64
N TYR A 31 2.56 -10.42 -6.56
CA TYR A 31 2.05 -10.65 -5.21
C TYR A 31 2.48 -9.49 -4.32
N MET A 32 1.53 -8.86 -3.65
CA MET A 32 1.76 -7.80 -2.69
C MET A 32 1.03 -8.14 -1.41
N HIS A 33 1.62 -7.88 -0.26
CA HIS A 33 0.88 -7.94 0.99
C HIS A 33 1.20 -6.78 1.90
N ASN A 34 0.21 -6.44 2.73
CA ASN A 34 0.35 -5.45 3.77
C ASN A 34 -0.01 -6.09 5.12
N ILE A 35 0.93 -6.13 6.05
CA ILE A 35 0.70 -6.54 7.44
C ILE A 35 0.73 -5.28 8.29
N ASN A 36 -0.28 -5.07 9.12
CA ASN A 36 -0.35 -3.95 10.04
C ASN A 36 -0.50 -4.45 11.46
N TYR A 37 0.34 -3.94 12.36
CA TYR A 37 0.24 -4.21 13.78
C TYR A 37 0.10 -2.89 14.56
N GLN A 38 -1.04 -2.69 15.22
CA GLN A 38 -1.30 -1.54 16.07
C GLN A 38 -0.70 -1.78 17.47
N LEU A 39 0.33 -1.01 17.83
CA LEU A 39 1.00 -1.13 19.13
C LEU A 39 0.19 -0.42 20.23
N ASN A 40 -0.31 0.78 19.92
CA ASN A 40 -1.20 1.58 20.77
C ASN A 40 -1.96 2.60 19.90
N ASP A 41 -2.74 3.52 20.47
CA ASP A 41 -3.58 4.45 19.69
C ASP A 41 -2.82 5.37 18.71
N ARG A 42 -1.50 5.55 18.89
CA ARG A 42 -0.67 6.42 18.03
C ARG A 42 0.41 5.69 17.24
N LEU A 43 0.89 4.55 17.74
CA LEU A 43 1.98 3.80 17.14
C LEU A 43 1.48 2.57 16.39
N LYS A 44 1.98 2.42 15.16
CA LYS A 44 1.65 1.31 14.26
C LYS A 44 2.92 0.82 13.56
N LEU A 45 3.07 -0.50 13.49
CA LEU A 45 4.03 -1.15 12.63
C LEU A 45 3.34 -1.60 11.34
N ASN A 46 4.02 -1.45 10.22
CA ASN A 46 3.57 -1.92 8.93
C ASN A 46 4.70 -2.68 8.22
N ASN A 47 4.37 -3.82 7.63
CA ASN A 47 5.22 -4.50 6.66
C ASN A 47 4.49 -4.50 5.31
N LEU A 48 5.15 -3.99 4.29
CA LEU A 48 4.73 -4.07 2.90
C LEU A 48 5.73 -4.93 2.15
N THR A 49 5.26 -5.98 1.50
CA THR A 49 6.07 -6.80 0.61
C THR A 49 5.44 -6.81 -0.77
N LEU A 50 6.27 -6.72 -1.81
CA LEU A 50 5.89 -6.77 -3.20
C LEU A 50 6.90 -7.64 -3.96
N PHE A 51 6.36 -8.63 -4.66
CA PHE A 51 7.05 -9.45 -5.63
C PHE A 51 6.33 -9.27 -6.98
N ASP A 52 7.08 -9.01 -8.03
CA ASP A 52 6.61 -9.07 -9.41
C ASP A 52 7.59 -9.95 -10.18
N THR A 53 7.14 -11.09 -10.69
CA THR A 53 7.99 -12.06 -11.39
C THR A 53 7.45 -12.33 -12.78
N GLU A 54 8.29 -12.17 -13.79
CA GLU A 54 7.94 -12.42 -15.18
C GLU A 54 7.79 -13.93 -15.45
N TYR A 55 6.89 -14.33 -16.36
CA TYR A 55 6.68 -15.76 -16.64
C TYR A 55 7.79 -16.41 -17.46
N THR A 56 8.51 -15.62 -18.27
CA THR A 56 9.40 -16.14 -19.32
C THR A 56 10.81 -15.62 -19.27
N ARG A 57 11.03 -14.39 -18.80
CA ARG A 57 12.35 -13.75 -18.79
C ARG A 57 12.56 -13.17 -17.41
N ASP A 58 13.45 -13.70 -16.59
CA ASP A 58 13.76 -13.17 -15.25
C ASP A 58 14.60 -11.89 -15.30
N LYS A 59 14.20 -10.92 -16.14
CA LYS A 59 14.99 -9.70 -16.37
C LYS A 59 14.48 -8.54 -15.54
N GLU A 60 13.16 -8.41 -15.46
CA GLU A 60 12.50 -7.24 -14.86
C GLU A 60 11.73 -7.58 -13.58
N ASN A 61 12.17 -8.62 -12.88
CA ASN A 61 11.57 -9.01 -11.61
C ASN A 61 11.71 -7.87 -10.60
N ILE A 62 10.67 -7.60 -9.81
CA ILE A 62 10.68 -6.58 -8.77
C ILE A 62 10.57 -7.28 -7.42
N PHE A 63 11.49 -6.94 -6.53
CA PHE A 63 11.44 -7.35 -5.14
C PHE A 63 11.51 -6.12 -4.26
N PHE A 64 10.56 -5.99 -3.34
CA PHE A 64 10.47 -4.86 -2.44
C PHE A 64 9.88 -5.29 -1.11
N ILE A 65 10.61 -5.04 -0.03
CA ILE A 65 10.15 -5.20 1.35
C ILE A 65 10.39 -3.88 2.06
N ARG A 66 9.37 -3.37 2.75
CA ARG A 66 9.43 -2.19 3.61
C ARG A 66 8.83 -2.50 4.97
N ASN A 67 9.58 -2.22 6.02
CA ASN A 67 9.07 -2.14 7.37
C ASN A 67 8.95 -0.67 7.75
N THR A 68 7.78 -0.25 8.21
CA THR A 68 7.49 1.13 8.59
C THR A 68 7.02 1.19 10.03
N LEU A 69 7.65 2.07 10.80
CA LEU A 69 7.13 2.56 12.07
C LEU A 69 6.40 3.87 11.81
N ALA A 70 5.10 3.89 12.15
CA ALA A 70 4.22 5.04 11.94
C ALA A 70 3.77 5.60 13.30
N TYR A 71 3.87 6.93 13.45
CA TYR A 71 3.39 7.68 14.61
C TYR A 71 2.34 8.71 14.18
N SER A 72 1.12 8.57 14.68
CA SER A 72 0.02 9.50 14.43
C SER A 72 0.18 10.76 15.27
N LEU A 73 0.54 11.88 14.62
CA LEU A 73 0.55 13.22 15.24
C LEU A 73 -0.88 13.72 15.47
N SER A 74 -1.79 13.37 14.57
CA SER A 74 -3.22 13.67 14.67
C SER A 74 -4.03 12.55 14.01
N LYS A 75 -5.36 12.70 13.96
CA LYS A 75 -6.24 11.75 13.24
C LYS A 75 -5.92 11.66 11.74
N LYS A 76 -5.26 12.67 11.17
CA LYS A 76 -4.99 12.76 9.72
C LYS A 76 -3.51 12.80 9.36
N LEU A 77 -2.63 13.23 10.28
CA LEU A 77 -1.20 13.39 10.03
C LEU A 77 -0.40 12.32 10.75
N ILE A 78 0.42 11.62 9.99
CA ILE A 78 1.24 10.49 10.44
C ILE A 78 2.68 10.74 10.00
N VAL A 79 3.63 10.58 10.91
CA VAL A 79 5.06 10.57 10.60
C VAL A 79 5.51 9.13 10.50
N ASN A 80 6.31 8.82 9.49
CA ASN A 80 6.77 7.48 9.20
C ASN A 80 8.29 7.46 9.11
N ALA A 81 8.89 6.44 9.72
CA ALA A 81 10.25 6.02 9.48
C ALA A 81 10.23 4.58 8.97
N ALA A 82 10.93 4.32 7.87
CA ALA A 82 10.89 3.02 7.22
C ALA A 82 12.29 2.56 6.82
N PHE A 83 12.50 1.25 6.86
CA PHE A 83 13.68 0.61 6.31
C PHE A 83 13.26 -0.62 5.54
N GLY A 84 14.07 -1.01 4.57
CA GLY A 84 13.69 -2.09 3.68
C GLY A 84 14.77 -2.47 2.70
N MET A 85 14.38 -3.35 1.80
CA MET A 85 15.20 -3.81 0.70
C MET A 85 14.39 -3.75 -0.58
N LYS A 86 15.02 -3.26 -1.65
CA LYS A 86 14.47 -3.30 -2.99
C LYS A 86 15.57 -3.58 -3.99
N ASN A 87 15.29 -4.31 -5.06
CA ASN A 87 16.35 -4.65 -5.99
C ASN A 87 16.86 -3.41 -6.77
N PRO A 88 18.17 -3.09 -6.76
CA PRO A 88 19.24 -3.61 -5.88
C PRO A 88 19.48 -2.75 -4.63
N GLY A 89 19.53 -3.36 -3.44
CA GLY A 89 20.03 -2.75 -2.20
C GLY A 89 19.00 -2.50 -1.09
N ALA A 90 19.51 -2.02 0.04
CA ALA A 90 18.70 -1.59 1.18
C ALA A 90 18.38 -0.09 1.07
N PHE A 91 17.29 0.33 1.70
CA PHE A 91 16.93 1.74 1.79
C PHE A 91 16.42 2.09 3.18
N PHE A 92 16.53 3.37 3.51
CA PHE A 92 15.85 3.99 4.65
C PHE A 92 15.04 5.18 4.16
N SER A 93 13.85 5.40 4.73
CA SER A 93 12.96 6.49 4.35
C SER A 93 12.40 7.19 5.58
N ALA A 94 12.20 8.49 5.48
CA ALA A 94 11.44 9.28 6.44
C ALA A 94 10.43 10.13 5.67
N TYR A 95 9.15 10.03 6.04
CA TYR A 95 8.09 10.72 5.30
C TYR A 95 6.90 11.07 6.18
N ILE A 96 6.21 12.13 5.78
CA ILE A 96 4.94 12.54 6.36
C ILE A 96 3.82 12.02 5.48
N GLN A 97 2.74 11.58 6.10
CA GLN A 97 1.57 11.05 5.45
C GLN A 97 0.33 11.78 5.95
N TYR A 98 -0.45 12.31 5.01
CA TYR A 98 -1.82 12.74 5.24
C TYR A 98 -2.75 11.58 4.88
N LYS A 99 -3.70 11.26 5.77
CA LYS A 99 -4.66 10.18 5.58
C LYS A 99 -6.07 10.62 5.99
N VAL A 100 -7.04 10.28 5.16
CA VAL A 100 -8.47 10.42 5.44
C VAL A 100 -9.14 9.09 5.14
N ALA A 101 -10.01 8.63 6.04
CA ALA A 101 -10.77 7.40 5.87
C ALA A 101 -12.24 7.65 6.21
N HIS A 102 -13.11 7.14 5.36
CA HIS A 102 -14.57 7.10 5.48
C HIS A 102 -15.02 5.67 5.18
N PRO A 103 -16.25 5.25 5.54
CA PRO A 103 -16.69 3.87 5.32
C PRO A 103 -16.69 3.43 3.85
N THR A 104 -16.81 4.36 2.90
CA THR A 104 -16.86 4.07 1.46
C THR A 104 -15.64 4.58 0.70
N TYR A 105 -14.74 5.35 1.31
CA TYR A 105 -13.54 5.80 0.63
C TYR A 105 -12.38 6.02 1.59
N SER A 106 -11.17 5.85 1.09
CA SER A 106 -9.96 6.27 1.79
C SER A 106 -9.01 6.97 0.84
N PHE A 107 -8.31 7.95 1.38
CA PHE A 107 -7.31 8.72 0.67
C PHE A 107 -6.06 8.82 1.53
N SER A 108 -4.91 8.70 0.90
CA SER A 108 -3.64 9.00 1.52
C SER A 108 -2.69 9.64 0.53
N TYR A 109 -1.97 10.64 1.01
CA TYR A 109 -0.83 11.23 0.32
C TYR A 109 0.38 11.18 1.25
N SER A 110 1.54 10.82 0.74
CA SER A 110 2.79 10.90 1.47
C SER A 110 3.88 11.59 0.67
N ILE A 111 4.75 12.28 1.39
CA ILE A 111 5.95 12.90 0.83
C ILE A 111 7.09 12.78 1.83
N GLY A 112 8.28 12.48 1.34
CA GLY A 112 9.48 12.44 2.16
C GLY A 112 10.69 11.99 1.37
N THR A 113 11.74 11.61 2.09
CA THR A 113 13.02 11.25 1.49
C THR A 113 13.30 9.78 1.67
N THR A 114 13.95 9.20 0.67
CA THR A 114 14.48 7.83 0.69
C THR A 114 15.97 7.89 0.36
N TYR A 115 16.79 7.28 1.22
CA TYR A 115 18.22 7.09 1.00
C TYR A 115 18.51 5.64 0.60
N GLN A 116 19.28 5.45 -0.48
CA GLN A 116 19.74 4.14 -0.93
C GLN A 116 21.14 4.22 -1.55
N LYS A 117 21.32 5.05 -2.58
CA LYS A 117 22.60 5.39 -3.21
C LYS A 117 22.71 6.91 -3.40
N GLY A 118 22.22 7.64 -2.40
CA GLY A 118 21.87 9.05 -2.51
C GLY A 118 20.43 9.30 -2.06
N PHE A 119 20.10 10.58 -1.84
CA PHE A 119 18.76 10.99 -1.45
C PHE A 119 17.86 11.13 -2.69
N SER A 120 16.65 10.61 -2.56
CA SER A 120 15.55 10.82 -3.50
C SER A 120 14.34 11.33 -2.74
N LEU A 121 13.57 12.23 -3.36
CA LEU A 121 12.25 12.61 -2.90
C LEU A 121 11.26 11.53 -3.35
N GLU A 122 10.54 10.92 -2.41
CA GLU A 122 9.48 9.95 -2.66
C GLU A 122 8.12 10.60 -2.39
N GLN A 123 7.21 10.47 -3.33
CA GLN A 123 5.82 10.86 -3.20
C GLN A 123 4.93 9.66 -3.45
N SER A 124 3.87 9.50 -2.67
CA SER A 124 2.85 8.49 -2.96
C SER A 124 1.44 9.02 -2.78
N VAL A 125 0.52 8.53 -3.60
CA VAL A 125 -0.92 8.74 -3.49
C VAL A 125 -1.58 7.38 -3.47
N SER A 126 -2.46 7.15 -2.52
CA SER A 126 -3.34 5.99 -2.46
C SER A 126 -4.78 6.47 -2.34
N PHE A 127 -5.65 5.95 -3.18
CA PHE A 127 -7.08 6.20 -3.14
C PHE A 127 -7.83 4.89 -3.27
N GLU A 128 -8.80 4.65 -2.40
CA GLU A 128 -9.70 3.50 -2.47
C GLU A 128 -11.14 3.99 -2.37
N TYR A 129 -12.01 3.51 -3.25
CA TYR A 129 -13.43 3.81 -3.25
C TYR A 129 -14.25 2.53 -3.35
N THR A 130 -15.18 2.36 -2.41
CA THR A 130 -16.04 1.19 -2.22
C THR A 130 -17.51 1.59 -2.08
N PRO A 131 -18.16 2.08 -3.16
CA PRO A 131 -19.57 2.44 -3.12
C PRO A 131 -20.43 1.20 -2.89
N TYR A 132 -21.49 1.34 -2.08
CA TYR A 132 -22.49 0.29 -1.93
C TYR A 132 -23.30 0.16 -3.23
N VAL A 133 -23.36 -1.05 -3.77
CA VAL A 133 -24.21 -1.41 -4.90
C VAL A 133 -25.48 -2.08 -4.39
N LYS A 134 -25.32 -3.02 -3.42
CA LYS A 134 -26.39 -3.70 -2.67
C LYS A 134 -25.85 -4.04 -1.26
N GLU A 135 -26.69 -4.57 -0.36
CA GLU A 135 -26.32 -4.82 1.05
C GLU A 135 -25.00 -5.57 1.25
N ASN A 136 -24.72 -6.60 0.42
CA ASN A 136 -23.51 -7.42 0.53
C ASN A 136 -22.57 -7.28 -0.69
N LEU A 137 -22.71 -6.19 -1.45
CA LEU A 137 -21.92 -5.98 -2.67
C LEU A 137 -21.52 -4.51 -2.79
N GLN A 138 -20.23 -4.27 -2.81
CA GLN A 138 -19.65 -2.96 -3.05
C GLN A 138 -18.90 -2.96 -4.39
N GLY A 139 -18.93 -1.83 -5.10
CA GLY A 139 -17.95 -1.59 -6.16
C GLY A 139 -16.55 -1.49 -5.53
N TYR A 140 -15.50 -1.74 -6.29
CA TYR A 140 -14.13 -1.60 -5.82
C TYR A 140 -13.29 -0.85 -6.85
N PHE A 141 -12.76 0.30 -6.45
CA PHE A 141 -11.80 1.05 -7.21
C PHE A 141 -10.62 1.40 -6.30
N ASN A 142 -9.41 1.06 -6.72
CA ASN A 142 -8.19 1.40 -5.99
C ASN A 142 -7.13 1.91 -6.95
N VAL A 143 -6.45 2.98 -6.53
CA VAL A 143 -5.30 3.56 -7.19
C VAL A 143 -4.19 3.72 -6.18
N LEU A 144 -3.01 3.22 -6.52
CA LEU A 144 -1.76 3.50 -5.82
C LEU A 144 -0.76 4.04 -6.84
N ALA A 145 -0.27 5.25 -6.62
CA ALA A 145 0.78 5.85 -7.42
C ALA A 145 1.96 6.22 -6.51
N ILE A 146 3.18 5.88 -6.93
CA ILE A 146 4.43 6.20 -6.22
C ILE A 146 5.38 6.80 -7.24
N GLY A 147 6.02 7.92 -6.91
CA GLY A 147 7.05 8.55 -7.73
C GLY A 147 8.30 8.84 -6.91
N ASN A 148 9.46 8.56 -7.49
CA ASN A 148 10.75 8.97 -6.95
C ASN A 148 11.37 10.04 -7.85
N LEU A 149 11.94 11.07 -7.23
CA LEU A 149 12.66 12.16 -7.87
C LEU A 149 14.07 12.26 -7.27
N ASP A 150 15.09 12.41 -8.09
CA ASP A 150 16.47 12.67 -7.66
C ASP A 150 17.16 13.66 -8.62
N HIS A 151 18.48 13.85 -8.49
CA HIS A 151 19.25 14.76 -9.35
C HIS A 151 19.20 14.39 -10.85
N SER A 152 18.80 13.16 -11.21
CA SER A 152 18.64 12.70 -12.58
C SER A 152 17.22 12.88 -13.15
N GLY A 153 16.31 13.48 -12.37
CA GLY A 153 14.91 13.69 -12.72
C GLY A 153 14.01 12.65 -12.06
N TYR A 154 13.25 11.90 -12.85
CA TYR A 154 12.28 10.90 -12.42
C TYR A 154 12.82 9.46 -12.61
N PRO A 155 13.64 8.93 -11.68
CA PRO A 155 14.23 7.61 -11.80
C PRO A 155 13.20 6.48 -11.85
N ARG A 156 12.07 6.59 -11.13
CA ARG A 156 11.04 5.56 -11.11
C ARG A 156 9.64 6.08 -10.78
N GLY A 157 8.63 5.48 -11.40
CA GLY A 157 7.21 5.69 -11.12
C GLY A 157 6.41 4.40 -11.17
N LEU A 158 5.64 4.12 -10.12
CA LEU A 158 4.75 2.96 -10.03
C LEU A 158 3.31 3.43 -10.02
N GLN A 159 2.44 2.77 -10.78
CA GLN A 159 0.99 3.04 -10.81
C GLN A 159 0.24 1.72 -10.84
N PHE A 160 -0.44 1.39 -9.75
CA PHE A 160 -1.30 0.22 -9.64
C PHE A 160 -2.75 0.67 -9.61
N LEU A 161 -3.55 0.09 -10.51
CA LEU A 161 -4.98 0.31 -10.61
C LEU A 161 -5.70 -1.02 -10.38
N ARG A 162 -6.79 -0.98 -9.64
CA ARG A 162 -7.72 -2.09 -9.44
C ARG A 162 -9.13 -1.60 -9.70
N LEU A 163 -9.89 -2.39 -10.44
CA LEU A 163 -11.30 -2.15 -10.70
C LEU A 163 -12.05 -3.48 -10.57
N GLY A 164 -13.09 -3.52 -9.74
CA GLY A 164 -13.82 -4.76 -9.52
C GLY A 164 -14.94 -4.61 -8.51
N VAL A 165 -15.14 -5.67 -7.73
CA VAL A 165 -16.15 -5.72 -6.67
C VAL A 165 -15.52 -6.15 -5.36
N LYS A 166 -16.16 -5.73 -4.27
CA LYS A 166 -15.86 -6.17 -2.92
C LYS A 166 -17.08 -6.86 -2.33
N GLN A 167 -16.87 -8.08 -1.85
CA GLN A 167 -17.84 -8.90 -1.14
C GLN A 167 -17.20 -9.29 0.19
N ASP A 168 -17.70 -8.71 1.28
CA ASP A 168 -17.11 -8.81 2.62
C ASP A 168 -15.61 -8.47 2.66
N LYS A 169 -14.78 -9.50 2.85
CA LYS A 169 -13.32 -9.43 2.97
C LYS A 169 -12.59 -9.65 1.66
N ILE A 170 -13.30 -10.04 0.60
CA ILE A 170 -12.70 -10.38 -0.71
C ILE A 170 -12.95 -9.24 -1.68
N MET A 171 -11.89 -8.81 -2.39
CA MET A 171 -11.99 -7.95 -3.55
C MET A 171 -11.40 -8.66 -4.76
N TYR A 172 -12.05 -8.57 -5.90
CA TYR A 172 -11.56 -9.20 -7.13
C TYR A 172 -12.04 -8.45 -8.37
N GLY A 173 -11.32 -8.62 -9.48
CA GLY A 173 -11.63 -7.95 -10.74
C GLY A 173 -10.40 -7.79 -11.62
N LEU A 174 -10.30 -6.64 -12.27
CA LEU A 174 -9.23 -6.28 -13.19
C LEU A 174 -8.15 -5.45 -12.49
N ALA A 175 -6.90 -5.73 -12.84
CA ALA A 175 -5.73 -5.01 -12.38
C ALA A 175 -4.91 -4.49 -13.56
N SER A 176 -4.30 -3.32 -13.36
CA SER A 176 -3.31 -2.76 -14.26
C SER A 176 -2.16 -2.17 -13.44
N ASN A 177 -0.96 -2.72 -13.62
CA ASN A 177 0.27 -2.26 -13.00
C ASN A 177 1.15 -1.65 -14.10
N PHE A 178 1.58 -0.41 -13.88
CA PHE A 178 2.53 0.30 -14.73
C PHE A 178 3.75 0.68 -13.91
N ASP A 179 4.94 0.40 -14.43
CA ASP A 179 6.21 0.81 -13.86
C ASP A 179 7.00 1.60 -14.91
N GLN A 180 7.44 2.79 -14.57
CA GLN A 180 8.18 3.70 -15.42
C GLN A 180 9.57 3.88 -14.83
N PHE A 181 10.61 3.79 -15.65
CA PHE A 181 12.00 3.98 -15.24
C PHE A 181 12.67 5.07 -16.07
N ASN A 182 13.59 5.80 -15.42
CA ASN A 182 14.50 6.75 -16.05
C ASN A 182 13.79 7.77 -16.95
N ASN A 183 12.89 8.57 -16.39
CA ASN A 183 12.08 9.56 -17.11
C ASN A 183 11.21 8.93 -18.21
N GLY A 184 10.68 7.72 -17.96
CA GLY A 184 9.80 7.02 -18.89
C GLY A 184 10.50 6.33 -20.07
N LYS A 185 11.84 6.32 -20.12
CA LYS A 185 12.61 5.61 -21.16
C LYS A 185 12.28 4.13 -21.25
N LYS A 186 11.84 3.55 -20.14
CA LYS A 186 11.36 2.17 -20.06
C LYS A 186 10.06 2.15 -19.29
N THR A 187 9.07 1.45 -19.84
CA THR A 187 7.79 1.24 -19.18
C THR A 187 7.46 -0.25 -19.18
N LEU A 188 7.14 -0.79 -18.02
CA LEU A 188 6.58 -2.13 -17.85
C LEU A 188 5.08 -2.00 -17.63
N LYS A 189 4.33 -2.91 -18.25
CA LYS A 189 2.88 -2.96 -18.15
C LYS A 189 2.50 -4.39 -17.79
N ASN A 190 1.65 -4.55 -16.80
CA ASN A 190 1.06 -5.84 -16.45
C ASN A 190 -0.43 -5.66 -16.20
N ILE A 191 -1.26 -6.28 -17.03
CA ILE A 191 -2.72 -6.21 -16.94
C ILE A 191 -3.25 -7.63 -16.83
N GLY A 192 -4.20 -7.85 -15.93
CA GLY A 192 -4.93 -9.10 -15.82
C GLY A 192 -5.93 -9.10 -14.68
N ALA A 193 -6.15 -10.25 -14.06
CA ALA A 193 -7.09 -10.40 -12.97
C ALA A 193 -6.39 -10.23 -11.61
N PHE A 194 -7.12 -9.72 -10.62
CA PHE A 194 -6.64 -9.70 -9.24
C PHE A 194 -7.62 -10.33 -8.26
N VAL A 195 -7.06 -10.81 -7.15
CA VAL A 195 -7.79 -11.17 -5.94
C VAL A 195 -7.04 -10.60 -4.74
N LYS A 196 -7.77 -9.90 -3.89
CA LYS A 196 -7.30 -9.34 -2.64
C LYS A 196 -8.19 -9.83 -1.50
N TYR A 197 -7.60 -10.11 -0.35
CA TYR A 197 -8.32 -10.51 0.85
C TYR A 197 -7.90 -9.63 2.03
N ASN A 198 -8.82 -9.28 2.93
CA ASN A 198 -8.52 -8.54 4.16
C ASN A 198 -8.85 -9.40 5.40
N PHE A 199 -7.83 -9.93 6.08
CA PHE A 199 -7.97 -10.72 7.31
C PHE A 199 -8.29 -9.84 8.53
#